data_AF-A0A0F5JWA5-F1
#
_entry.id   AF-A0A0F5JWA5-F1
#
_cell.length_a   1.000
_cell.length_b   1.000
_cell.length_c   1.000
_cell.angle_alpha   90.00
_cell.angle_beta   90.00
_cell.angle_gamma   90.00
#
_symmetry.space_group_name_H-M   'P 1'
#
loop_
_entity.id
_entity.type
_entity.pdbx_description
1 polymer ?
#
loop_
_entity_poly.entity_id
_entity_poly.type
_entity_poly.pdbx_seq_one_letter_code
_entity_poly.pdbx_strand_id
1 'polypeptide(L)'
;MSMRAAAQRPSNASQPTSPVVLSGSPFTYQNNTNADVDVTVQGGSVTTISYSRDGTNWTIVGLLAGMFRLSPSDYLRIAYLTTPTVTVIPR
;
A
#
# COMPACT_ATOMS: atom_id res chain seq x y z
N MET A 1 -21.35 -39.78 -18.29
CA MET A 1 -21.30 -38.30 -18.35
C MET A 1 -20.40 -37.82 -17.21
N SER A 2 -19.12 -37.59 -17.50
CA SER A 2 -18.14 -37.15 -16.50
C SER A 2 -18.11 -35.63 -16.48
N MET A 3 -18.53 -35.01 -15.37
CA MET A 3 -18.43 -33.57 -15.16
C MET A 3 -16.95 -33.22 -15.02
N ARG A 4 -16.39 -32.50 -16.00
CA ARG A 4 -15.07 -31.88 -15.86
C ARG A 4 -15.16 -30.81 -14.78
N ALA A 5 -14.37 -30.93 -13.72
CA ALA A 5 -14.15 -29.85 -12.77
C ALA A 5 -13.64 -28.63 -13.54
N ALA A 6 -14.38 -27.53 -13.48
CA ALA A 6 -13.87 -26.25 -13.96
C ALA A 6 -12.68 -25.89 -13.05
N ALA A 7 -11.48 -25.78 -13.62
CA ALA A 7 -10.38 -25.12 -12.95
C ALA A 7 -10.85 -23.70 -12.62
N GLN A 8 -11.00 -23.40 -11.33
CA GLN A 8 -11.33 -22.06 -10.86
C GLN A 8 -10.26 -21.12 -11.42
N ARG A 9 -10.62 -20.26 -12.38
CA ARG A 9 -9.76 -19.12 -12.74
C ARG A 9 -9.41 -18.44 -11.41
N PRO A 10 -8.14 -18.10 -11.12
CA PRO A 10 -7.87 -17.29 -9.95
C PRO A 10 -8.63 -15.97 -10.15
N SER A 11 -9.80 -15.86 -9.54
CA SER A 11 -10.46 -14.58 -9.38
C SER A 11 -9.53 -13.76 -8.50
N ASN A 12 -9.40 -12.46 -8.74
CA ASN A 12 -8.62 -11.52 -7.92
C ASN A 12 -9.13 -11.41 -6.45
N ALA A 13 -9.79 -12.42 -5.91
CA ALA A 13 -10.63 -12.40 -4.71
C ALA A 13 -9.96 -13.00 -3.46
N SER A 14 -8.64 -13.25 -3.42
CA SER A 14 -8.07 -13.88 -2.21
C SER A 14 -6.58 -13.62 -1.94
N GLN A 15 -5.97 -12.55 -2.45
CA GLN A 15 -4.64 -12.22 -1.92
C GLN A 15 -4.80 -11.49 -0.58
N PRO A 16 -4.26 -12.04 0.54
CA PRO A 16 -4.50 -11.46 1.85
C PRO A 16 -3.85 -10.07 1.97
N THR A 17 -4.54 -9.19 2.69
CA THR A 17 -3.95 -7.91 3.09
C THR A 17 -2.83 -8.13 4.10
N SER A 18 -1.78 -7.33 4.02
CA SER A 18 -0.61 -7.46 4.91
C SER A 18 -0.39 -6.18 5.70
N PRO A 19 -0.35 -6.22 7.05
CA PRO A 19 0.05 -5.05 7.84
C PRO A 19 1.53 -4.74 7.59
N VAL A 20 1.87 -3.46 7.62
CA VAL A 20 3.25 -2.99 7.48
C VAL A 20 3.75 -2.53 8.85
N VAL A 21 4.88 -3.07 9.29
CA VAL A 21 5.55 -2.62 10.50
C VAL A 21 6.43 -1.43 10.16
N LEU A 22 6.15 -0.28 10.78
CA LEU A 22 6.88 0.96 10.54
C LEU A 22 8.12 1.01 11.45
N SER A 23 9.31 1.20 10.86
CA SER A 23 10.60 1.22 11.58
C SER A 23 11.03 2.60 12.06
N GLY A 24 10.35 3.68 11.68
CA GLY A 24 10.70 5.05 12.05
C GLY A 24 9.92 6.09 11.26
N SER A 25 10.09 7.36 11.64
CA SER A 25 9.44 8.51 11.00
C SER A 25 10.50 9.44 10.37
N PRO A 26 10.39 9.80 9.08
CA PRO A 26 9.40 9.29 8.12
C PRO A 26 9.64 7.82 7.75
N PHE A 27 8.55 7.07 7.55
CA PHE A 27 8.59 5.73 6.99
C PHE A 27 8.35 5.78 5.48
N THR A 28 9.06 4.95 4.71
CA THR A 28 8.84 4.82 3.26
C THR A 28 8.43 3.40 2.92
N TYR A 29 7.27 3.25 2.30
CA TYR A 29 6.83 2.03 1.65
C TYR A 29 7.13 2.13 0.14
N GLN A 30 7.68 1.07 -0.44
CA GLN A 30 7.82 0.90 -1.89
C GLN A 30 6.94 -0.29 -2.33
N ASN A 31 6.16 -0.10 -3.39
CA ASN A 31 5.51 -1.23 -4.05
C ASN A 31 6.55 -2.02 -4.86
N ASN A 32 7.12 -3.05 -4.23
CA ASN A 32 8.06 -3.98 -4.86
C ASN A 32 7.37 -5.13 -5.62
N THR A 33 6.04 -5.09 -5.76
CA THR A 33 5.30 -6.11 -6.51
C THR A 33 5.22 -5.73 -7.98
N ASN A 34 4.95 -6.71 -8.84
CA ASN A 34 4.75 -6.50 -10.27
C ASN A 34 3.30 -6.09 -10.62
N ALA A 35 2.51 -5.70 -9.63
CA ALA A 35 1.11 -5.28 -9.78
C ALA A 35 0.83 -4.01 -8.99
N ASP A 36 -0.31 -3.36 -9.27
CA ASP A 36 -0.78 -2.26 -8.43
C ASP A 36 -1.14 -2.78 -7.03
N VAL A 37 -0.94 -1.95 -6.01
CA VAL A 37 -1.41 -2.21 -4.65
C VAL A 37 -2.13 -0.98 -4.12
N ASP A 38 -3.06 -1.19 -3.20
CA ASP A 38 -3.60 -0.13 -2.38
C ASP A 38 -2.98 -0.16 -0.99
N VAL A 39 -2.48 0.98 -0.53
CA VAL A 39 -1.92 1.15 0.82
C VAL A 39 -2.89 1.99 1.63
N THR A 40 -3.42 1.45 2.72
CA THR A 40 -4.23 2.22 3.67
C THR A 40 -3.37 2.76 4.81
N VAL A 41 -3.64 4.00 5.20
CA VAL A 41 -3.01 4.67 6.34
C VAL A 41 -4.12 5.19 7.26
N GLN A 42 -4.10 4.80 8.53
CA GLN A 42 -5.13 5.17 9.50
C GLN A 42 -4.58 5.31 10.92
N GLY A 43 -5.23 6.17 11.72
CA GLY A 43 -4.85 6.43 13.11
C GLY A 43 -3.48 7.13 13.25
N GLY A 44 -2.95 7.15 14.47
CA GLY A 44 -1.71 7.87 14.79
C GLY A 44 -1.81 9.39 14.61
N SER A 45 -0.66 10.05 14.59
CA SER A 45 -0.52 11.49 14.40
C SER A 45 0.35 11.74 13.18
N VAL A 46 -0.19 11.40 12.01
CA VAL A 46 0.46 11.63 10.70
C VAL A 46 0.54 13.13 10.45
N THR A 47 1.72 13.61 10.08
CA THR A 47 1.99 15.03 9.78
C THR A 47 2.12 15.27 8.29
N THR A 48 2.53 14.27 7.51
CA THR A 48 2.63 14.38 6.04
C THR A 48 2.55 13.01 5.39
N ILE A 49 1.84 12.92 4.28
CA ILE A 49 1.96 11.80 3.33
C ILE A 49 2.47 12.37 2.00
N SER A 50 3.45 11.70 1.41
CA SER A 50 4.02 12.08 0.12
C SER A 50 4.13 10.85 -0.78
N TYR A 51 3.97 11.10 -2.08
CA TYR A 51 4.13 10.11 -3.13
C TYR A 51 5.39 10.39 -3.94
N SER A 52 6.02 9.34 -4.46
CA SER A 52 7.14 9.46 -5.41
C SER A 52 7.13 8.32 -6.43
N ARG A 53 7.52 8.62 -7.67
CA ARG A 53 7.78 7.63 -8.74
C ARG A 53 9.20 7.05 -8.70
N ASP A 54 10.15 7.81 -8.16
CA ASP A 54 11.60 7.56 -8.32
C ASP A 54 12.34 7.47 -6.97
N GLY A 55 11.61 7.54 -5.86
CA GLY A 55 12.14 7.53 -4.49
C GLY A 55 12.90 8.80 -4.10
N THR A 56 13.03 9.78 -5.00
CA THR A 56 13.90 10.95 -4.85
C THR A 56 13.09 12.25 -4.86
N ASN A 57 12.17 12.40 -5.82
CA ASN A 57 11.29 13.54 -5.96
C ASN A 57 9.93 13.23 -5.34
N TRP A 58 9.52 14.01 -4.34
CA TRP A 58 8.34 13.73 -3.52
C TRP A 58 7.27 14.81 -3.68
N THR A 59 6.04 14.39 -3.96
CA THR A 59 4.85 15.25 -4.01
C THR A 59 4.00 15.02 -2.78
N ILE A 60 3.70 16.09 -2.01
CA ILE A 60 2.78 16.01 -0.86
C ILE A 60 1.36 15.81 -1.37
N VAL A 61 0.65 14.80 -0.85
CA VAL A 61 -0.69 14.44 -1.33
C VAL A 61 -1.81 15.24 -0.66
N GLY A 62 -1.50 16.01 0.40
CA GLY A 62 -2.47 16.84 1.14
C GLY A 62 -3.41 16.07 2.08
N LEU A 63 -3.29 14.74 2.13
CA LEU A 63 -4.05 13.85 3.02
C LEU A 63 -3.13 13.31 4.12
N LEU A 64 -3.72 13.03 5.30
CA LEU A 64 -3.03 12.45 6.45
C LEU A 64 -3.48 11.02 6.78
N ALA A 65 -4.54 10.55 6.12
CA ALA A 65 -5.07 9.20 6.21
C ALA A 65 -5.85 8.90 4.92
N GLY A 66 -6.08 7.62 4.64
CA GLY A 66 -6.84 7.19 3.47
C GLY A 66 -6.24 5.97 2.78
N MET A 67 -6.71 5.70 1.56
CA MET A 67 -6.22 4.63 0.70
C MET A 67 -5.50 5.23 -0.50
N PHE A 68 -4.28 4.78 -0.75
CA PHE A 68 -3.42 5.28 -1.81
C PHE A 68 -3.07 4.14 -2.76
N ARG A 69 -3.43 4.28 -4.03
CA ARG A 69 -3.01 3.32 -5.06
C ARG A 69 -1.59 3.61 -5.48
N LEU A 70 -0.76 2.58 -5.50
CA LEU A 70 0.62 2.62 -5.93
C LEU A 70 0.83 1.64 -7.07
N SER A 71 1.34 2.12 -8.20
CA SER A 71 1.81 1.23 -9.26
C SER A 71 3.13 0.56 -8.88
N PRO A 72 3.57 -0.47 -9.63
CA PRO A 72 4.88 -1.08 -9.42
C PRO A 72 5.99 -0.02 -9.34
N SER A 73 6.87 -0.18 -8.36
CA SER A 73 7.98 0.72 -8.04
C SER A 73 7.61 2.09 -7.45
N ASP A 74 6.33 2.40 -7.25
CA ASP A 74 5.94 3.65 -6.59
C ASP A 74 6.23 3.62 -5.10
N TYR A 75 6.41 4.81 -4.54
CA TYR A 75 6.69 5.02 -3.14
C TYR A 75 5.62 5.86 -2.46
N LEU A 76 5.32 5.49 -1.21
CA LEU A 76 4.54 6.29 -0.28
C LEU A 76 5.39 6.55 0.97
N ARG A 77 5.63 7.82 1.28
CA ARG A 77 6.36 8.25 2.48
C ARG A 77 5.40 8.87 3.48
N ILE A 78 5.47 8.42 4.71
CA ILE A 78 4.55 8.74 5.79
C ILE A 78 5.37 9.29 6.96
N ALA A 79 5.21 10.59 7.25
CA ALA A 79 5.78 11.24 8.42
C ALA A 79 4.72 11.34 9.51
N TYR A 80 5.11 11.08 10.76
CA TYR A 80 4.20 11.03 11.90
C TYR A 80 4.93 11.29 13.23
N LEU A 81 4.16 11.71 14.25
CA LEU A 81 4.60 11.85 15.64
C LEU A 81 4.23 10.65 16.50
N THR A 82 3.10 10.00 16.21
CA THR A 82 2.68 8.72 16.80
C THR A 82 2.36 7.74 15.68
N THR A 83 2.77 6.48 15.85
CA THR A 83 2.79 5.48 14.77
C THR A 83 1.37 5.20 14.25
N PRO A 84 1.11 5.40 12.94
CA PRO A 84 -0.15 5.00 12.33
C PRO A 84 -0.18 3.49 12.05
N THR A 85 -1.36 2.96 11.75
CA THR A 85 -1.51 1.64 11.15
C THR A 85 -1.47 1.75 9.64
N VAL A 86 -0.64 0.91 9.01
CA VAL A 86 -0.51 0.83 7.55
C VAL A 86 -0.77 -0.60 7.09
N THR A 87 -1.61 -0.76 6.06
CA THR A 87 -1.96 -2.06 5.49
C THR A 87 -1.84 -2.03 3.97
N VAL A 88 -1.28 -3.07 3.38
CA VAL A 88 -1.19 -3.26 1.92
C VAL A 88 -2.28 -4.23 1.47
N ILE A 89 -2.97 -3.87 0.39
CA ILE A 89 -4.05 -4.61 -0.24
C ILE A 89 -3.64 -4.88 -1.71
N PRO A 90 -3.34 -6.13 -2.10
CA PRO A 90 -3.02 -6.47 -3.49
C PRO A 90 -4.23 -6.31 -4.44
N ARG A 91 -3.98 -6.04 -5.74
CA ARG A 91 -5.02 -5.84 -6.77
C ARG A 91 -4.91 -6.81 -7.96
#